data_AF-A0A9E6S7M2-F1
#
_entry.id   AF-A0A9E6S7M2-F1
#
_cell.length_a   1.000
_cell.length_b   1.000
_cell.length_c   1.000
_cell.angle_alpha   90.00
_cell.angle_beta   90.00
_cell.angle_gamma   90.00
#
_symmetry.space_group_name_H-M   'P 1'
#
loop_
_entity.id
_entity.type
_entity.pdbx_description
1 polymer ?
#
loop_
_entity_poly.entity_id
_entity_poly.type
_entity_poly.pdbx_seq_one_letter_code
_entity_poly.pdbx_strand_id
1 'polypeptide(L)'
;MGLVYCHLNDWERTRLMELRARDVGIRAIARLLRRSASTISRELKRYGYDGGYSAAFAVDRAAKRRRGKRARKLCKRTRLRAYVIGRLKKG
;
A
#
# COMPACT_ATOMS: atom_id res chain seq x y z
N MET A 1 8.73 8.23 -18.04
CA MET A 1 9.28 7.80 -16.73
C MET A 1 8.13 7.45 -15.80
N GLY A 2 7.80 6.16 -15.70
CA GLY A 2 6.71 5.71 -14.84
C GLY A 2 7.07 5.91 -13.37
N LEU A 3 6.35 6.80 -12.68
CA LEU A 3 6.49 7.01 -11.25
C LEU A 3 6.39 5.66 -10.54
N VAL A 4 7.41 5.31 -9.76
CA VAL A 4 7.44 4.12 -8.92
C VAL A 4 6.11 4.05 -8.17
N TYR A 5 5.45 2.90 -8.22
CA TYR A 5 4.16 2.71 -7.57
C TYR A 5 4.34 2.88 -6.04
N CYS A 6 3.99 4.06 -5.55
CA CYS A 6 3.98 4.38 -4.12
C CYS A 6 2.57 4.15 -3.56
N HIS A 7 2.46 3.23 -2.60
CA HIS A 7 1.23 3.02 -1.84
C HIS A 7 0.78 4.30 -1.13
N LEU A 8 -0.53 4.46 -0.93
CA LEU A 8 -1.03 5.51 -0.04
C LEU A 8 -0.51 5.26 1.38
N ASN A 9 -0.08 6.32 2.03
CA ASN A 9 0.21 6.35 3.46
C ASN A 9 -1.10 6.43 4.26
N ASP A 10 -1.00 6.34 5.58
CA ASP A 10 -2.19 6.26 6.44
C ASP A 10 -2.95 7.59 6.48
N TRP A 11 -2.26 8.74 6.45
CA TRP A 11 -2.87 10.06 6.34
C TRP A 11 -3.66 10.23 5.03
N GLU A 12 -3.10 9.81 3.90
CA GLU A 12 -3.74 9.85 2.59
C GLU A 12 -4.98 8.97 2.55
N ARG A 13 -4.96 7.81 3.24
CA ARG A 13 -6.15 6.96 3.38
C ARG A 13 -7.23 7.63 4.21
N THR A 14 -6.89 8.24 5.34
CA THR A 14 -7.84 8.99 6.17
C THR A 14 -8.45 10.14 5.37
N ARG A 15 -7.62 10.89 4.64
CA ARG A 15 -8.10 12.00 3.82
C ARG A 15 -8.96 11.53 2.65
N LEU A 16 -8.63 10.40 2.03
CA LEU A 16 -9.48 9.76 1.01
C LEU A 16 -10.86 9.40 1.57
N MET A 17 -10.92 8.87 2.78
CA MET A 17 -12.17 8.54 3.48
C MET A 17 -13.04 9.77 3.69
N GLU A 18 -12.49 10.83 4.28
CA GLU A 18 -13.20 12.09 4.51
C GLU A 18 -13.74 12.71 3.21
N LEU A 19 -12.92 12.72 2.16
CA LEU A 19 -13.31 13.31 0.88
C LEU A 19 -14.38 12.48 0.17
N ARG A 20 -14.35 11.14 0.28
CA ARG A 20 -15.42 10.29 -0.25
C ARG A 20 -16.72 10.42 0.52
N ALA A 21 -16.67 10.61 1.83
CA ALA A 21 -17.85 10.88 2.65
C ALA A 21 -18.53 12.22 2.30
N ARG A 22 -17.80 13.14 1.64
CA ARG A 22 -18.32 14.40 1.08
C ARG A 22 -18.65 14.30 -0.42
N ASP A 23 -18.76 13.09 -0.97
CA ASP A 23 -19.01 12.82 -2.39
C ASP A 23 -18.04 13.46 -3.38
N VAL A 24 -16.81 13.76 -2.94
CA VAL A 24 -15.79 14.30 -3.84
C VAL A 24 -15.38 13.25 -4.88
N GLY A 25 -15.39 13.65 -6.15
CA GLY A 25 -15.04 12.77 -7.26
C GLY A 25 -13.56 12.37 -7.27
N ILE A 26 -13.26 11.17 -7.81
CA ILE A 26 -11.92 10.56 -7.82
C ILE A 26 -10.82 11.49 -8.36
N ARG A 27 -11.09 12.20 -9.48
CA ARG A 27 -10.12 13.12 -10.09
C ARG A 27 -9.82 14.32 -9.20
N ALA A 28 -10.82 14.84 -8.48
CA ALA A 28 -10.62 15.95 -7.55
C ALA A 28 -9.80 15.50 -6.33
N ILE A 29 -10.10 14.32 -5.77
CA ILE A 29 -9.30 13.74 -4.68
C ILE A 29 -7.84 13.52 -5.11
N ALA A 30 -7.62 13.00 -6.32
CA ALA A 30 -6.28 12.78 -6.86
C ALA A 30 -5.46 14.08 -6.91
N ARG A 31 -6.07 15.19 -7.35
CA ARG A 31 -5.42 16.52 -7.34
C ARG A 31 -5.11 16.99 -5.92
N LEU A 32 -6.06 16.87 -5.00
CA LEU A 32 -5.88 17.28 -3.59
C LEU A 32 -4.77 16.50 -2.89
N LEU A 33 -4.67 15.19 -3.14
CA LEU A 33 -3.64 14.32 -2.56
C LEU A 33 -2.33 14.33 -3.37
N ARG A 34 -2.25 15.09 -4.48
CA ARG A 34 -1.13 15.08 -5.41
C ARG A 34 -0.73 13.67 -5.87
N ARG A 35 -1.74 12.82 -6.10
CA ARG A 35 -1.60 11.45 -6.59
C ARG A 35 -2.24 11.30 -7.97
N SER A 36 -1.89 10.23 -8.67
CA SER A 36 -2.59 9.91 -9.93
C SER A 36 -4.02 9.45 -9.65
N ALA A 37 -4.96 9.77 -10.54
CA ALA A 37 -6.33 9.25 -10.46
C ALA A 37 -6.36 7.71 -10.48
N SER A 38 -5.42 7.09 -11.20
CA SER A 38 -5.25 5.64 -11.22
C SER A 38 -4.84 5.08 -9.86
N THR A 39 -4.05 5.80 -9.08
CA THR A 39 -3.68 5.41 -7.70
C THR A 39 -4.89 5.39 -6.79
N ILE A 40 -5.71 6.45 -6.82
CA ILE A 40 -6.95 6.53 -6.03
C ILE A 40 -7.94 5.46 -6.46
N SER A 41 -8.16 5.29 -7.76
CA SER A 41 -9.05 4.25 -8.30
C SER A 41 -8.63 2.84 -7.87
N ARG A 42 -7.32 2.53 -7.94
CA ARG A 42 -6.80 1.22 -7.49
C ARG A 42 -6.97 1.02 -5.99
N GLU A 43 -6.79 2.05 -5.18
CA GLU A 43 -7.00 1.98 -3.74
C GLU A 43 -8.47 1.69 -3.42
N LEU A 44 -9.40 2.44 -4.03
CA LEU A 44 -10.85 2.23 -3.86
C LEU A 44 -11.29 0.86 -4.37
N LYS A 45 -10.79 0.41 -5.52
CA LYS A 45 -11.09 -0.93 -6.05
C LYS A 45 -10.58 -2.05 -5.12
N ARG A 46 -9.46 -1.82 -4.43
CA ARG A 46 -8.82 -2.85 -3.60
C ARG A 46 -9.36 -2.89 -2.17
N TYR A 47 -9.72 -1.75 -1.61
CA TYR A 47 -10.06 -1.60 -0.18
C TYR A 47 -11.43 -0.96 0.08
N GLY A 48 -12.07 -0.38 -0.94
CA GLY A 48 -13.43 0.12 -0.86
C GLY A 48 -14.46 -1.01 -0.83
N TYR A 49 -15.70 -0.60 -0.55
CA TYR A 49 -16.91 -1.41 -0.56
C TYR A 49 -18.04 -0.57 -1.18
N ASP A 50 -19.21 -1.17 -1.42
CA ASP A 50 -20.31 -0.46 -2.06
C ASP A 50 -20.69 0.80 -1.28
N GLY A 51 -20.62 1.94 -1.96
CA GLY A 51 -20.95 3.26 -1.40
C GLY A 51 -19.93 3.84 -0.41
N GLY A 52 -18.80 3.18 -0.12
CA GLY A 52 -17.94 3.65 0.96
C GLY A 52 -16.47 3.24 0.93
N TYR A 53 -15.73 3.79 1.89
CA TYR A 53 -14.32 3.55 2.08
C TYR A 53 -13.97 3.71 3.55
N SER A 54 -13.23 2.75 4.14
CA SER A 54 -12.74 2.84 5.52
C SER A 54 -11.22 2.78 5.54
N ALA A 55 -10.60 3.82 6.09
CA ALA A 55 -9.14 3.92 6.17
C ALA A 55 -8.55 2.81 7.08
N ALA A 56 -9.16 2.58 8.25
CA ALA A 56 -8.71 1.55 9.18
C ALA A 56 -8.77 0.14 8.54
N PHE A 57 -9.85 -0.13 7.82
CA PHE A 57 -10.01 -1.40 7.10
C PHE A 57 -8.98 -1.57 5.98
N ALA A 58 -8.71 -0.50 5.22
CA ALA A 58 -7.69 -0.52 4.18
C ALA A 58 -6.29 -0.81 4.74
N VAL A 59 -5.93 -0.21 5.88
CA VAL A 59 -4.66 -0.45 6.57
C VAL A 59 -4.55 -1.91 7.03
N ASP A 60 -5.56 -2.44 7.71
CA ASP A 60 -5.57 -3.83 8.16
C ASP A 60 -5.46 -4.81 6.99
N ARG A 61 -6.28 -4.64 5.95
CA ARG A 61 -6.23 -5.51 4.75
C ARG A 61 -4.89 -5.39 4.04
N ALA A 62 -4.27 -4.20 3.99
CA ALA A 62 -2.93 -4.00 3.45
C ALA A 62 -1.86 -4.72 4.30
N ALA A 63 -1.98 -4.73 5.62
CA ALA A 63 -1.09 -5.47 6.51
C ALA A 63 -1.25 -6.99 6.34
N LYS A 64 -2.48 -7.51 6.34
CA LYS A 64 -2.79 -8.94 6.11
C LYS A 64 -2.23 -9.42 4.78
N ARG A 65 -2.41 -8.66 3.70
CA ARG A 65 -1.85 -8.99 2.37
C ARG A 65 -0.32 -8.99 2.35
N ARG A 66 0.34 -8.13 3.15
CA ARG A 66 1.80 -8.15 3.31
C ARG A 66 2.27 -9.40 4.06
N ARG A 67 1.54 -9.80 5.11
CA ARG A 67 1.83 -11.01 5.91
C ARG A 67 1.59 -12.31 5.13
N GLY A 68 0.56 -12.37 4.29
CA GLY A 68 0.26 -13.53 3.44
C GLY A 68 1.25 -13.77 2.31
N LYS A 69 2.26 -12.91 2.12
CA LYS A 69 3.36 -13.20 1.20
C LYS A 69 4.19 -14.35 1.76
N ARG A 70 4.54 -15.32 0.91
CA ARG A 70 5.45 -16.43 1.26
C ARG A 70 6.63 -15.91 2.08
N ALA A 71 6.93 -16.57 3.20
CA ALA A 71 8.05 -16.17 4.05
C ALA A 71 9.31 -15.99 3.20
N ARG A 72 10.05 -14.92 3.46
CA ARG A 72 11.25 -14.57 2.68
C ARG A 72 12.23 -15.75 2.72
N LYS A 73 12.89 -16.04 1.59
CA LYS A 73 13.81 -17.21 1.45
C LYS A 73 14.83 -17.29 2.60
N LEU A 74 15.35 -16.15 3.04
CA LEU A 74 16.32 -16.03 4.12
C LEU A 74 15.75 -16.32 5.52
N CYS A 75 14.44 -16.16 5.73
CA CYS A 75 13.79 -16.51 7.00
C CYS A 75 13.66 -18.03 7.15
N LYS A 76 13.53 -18.78 6.05
CA LYS A 76 13.39 -20.25 6.06
C LYS A 76 14.72 -21.00 5.93
N ARG A 77 15.70 -20.42 5.25
CA ARG A 77 16.96 -21.10 4.91
C ARG A 77 18.13 -20.51 5.71
N THR A 78 18.41 -21.10 6.86
CA THR A 78 19.49 -20.67 7.77
C THR A 78 20.87 -20.66 7.11
N ARG A 79 21.21 -21.70 6.34
CA ARG A 79 22.47 -21.77 5.56
C ARG A 79 22.60 -20.63 4.55
N LEU A 80 21.54 -20.37 3.78
CA LEU A 80 21.52 -19.28 2.80
C LEU A 80 21.62 -17.91 3.49
N ARG A 81 20.96 -17.74 4.64
CA ARG A 81 21.05 -16.52 5.44
C ARG A 81 22.48 -16.27 5.94
N ALA A 82 23.14 -17.28 6.49
CA ALA A 82 24.52 -17.17 6.94
C ALA A 82 25.48 -16.82 5.78
N TYR A 83 25.29 -17.46 4.62
CA TYR A 83 26.06 -17.16 3.41
C TYR A 83 25.92 -15.69 2.97
N VAL A 84 24.68 -15.17 2.88
CA VAL A 84 24.42 -13.78 2.49
C VAL A 84 25.02 -12.79 3.50
N ILE A 85 24.85 -13.04 4.80
CA ILE A 85 25.45 -12.19 5.84
C ILE A 85 26.98 -12.20 5.75
N GLY A 86 27.59 -13.36 5.52
CA GLY A 86 29.05 -13.47 5.35
C GLY A 86 29.58 -12.72 4.13
N ARG A 87 28.83 -12.68 3.02
CA ARG A 87 29.20 -11.91 1.83
C ARG A 87 29.03 -10.40 2.03
N LEU A 88 28.00 -9.96 2.76
CA LEU A 88 27.78 -8.54 3.05
C LEU A 88 28.82 -7.95 4.00
N LYS A 89 29.41 -8.76 4.90
CA LYS A 89 30.46 -8.30 5.82
C LYS A 89 31.86 -8.21 5.19
N LYS A 90 32.04 -8.77 3.99
CA LYS A 90 33.33 -8.86 3.29
C LYS A 90 33.51 -7.81 2.18
N GLY A 91 32.49 -6.99 1.92
CA GLY A 91 32.56 -5.82 1.05
C GLY A 91 32.26 -4.57 1.87
#